data_AF-A0A0U5F9D6-F1
#
_entry.id   AF-A0A0U5F9D6-F1
#
_cell.length_a   1.000
_cell.length_b   1.000
_cell.length_c   1.000
_cell.angle_alpha   90.00
_cell.angle_beta   90.00
_cell.angle_gamma   90.00
#
_symmetry.space_group_name_H-M   'P 1'
#
loop_
_entity.id
_entity.type
_entity.pdbx_description
1 polymer ?
#
loop_
_entity_poly.entity_id
_entity_poly.type
_entity_poly.pdbx_seq_one_letter_code
_entity_poly.pdbx_strand_id
1 'polypeptide(L)'
;MGTRSERAAARYAGSALAEANRARAVGVELGALLEADTETLRVNGYRQPVTTLDALWAAGPGSDNDAGRQIDEGREPYLVCGEALSQGMHALLPVWDIGIEKTKVATGKRFGSREYITVVTGRGDALLAPDTLILWR
;
A
#
# COMPACT_ATOMS: atom_id res chain seq x y z
N MET A 1 14.34 13.59 29.59
CA MET A 1 14.09 14.79 28.76
C MET A 1 13.98 14.30 27.32
N GLY A 2 12.77 14.21 26.76
CA GLY A 2 12.56 13.53 25.48
C GLY A 2 13.13 14.26 24.26
N THR A 3 13.41 13.51 23.19
CA THR A 3 13.90 14.06 21.91
C THR A 3 12.88 15.03 21.31
N ARG A 4 13.32 15.87 20.36
CA ARG A 4 12.43 16.83 19.67
C ARG A 4 11.27 16.12 18.96
N SER A 5 11.53 14.93 18.41
CA SER A 5 10.53 14.08 17.76
C SER A 5 9.52 13.51 18.76
N GLU A 6 9.96 13.04 19.93
CA GLU A 6 9.05 12.56 20.99
C GLU A 6 8.10 13.65 21.49
N ARG A 7 8.63 14.88 21.67
CA ARG A 7 7.80 16.02 22.08
C ARG A 7 6.79 16.45 21.01
N ALA A 8 7.13 16.31 19.73
CA ALA A 8 6.19 16.56 18.64
C ALA A 8 5.12 15.47 18.57
N ALA A 9 5.50 14.20 18.68
CA ALA A 9 4.56 13.07 18.68
C ALA A 9 3.52 13.17 19.83
N ALA A 10 3.97 13.53 21.04
CA ALA A 10 3.08 13.71 22.19
C ALA A 10 2.04 14.83 22.00
N ARG A 11 2.38 15.90 21.27
CA ARG A 11 1.45 17.02 21.01
C ARG A 11 0.34 16.69 20.02
N TYR A 12 0.56 15.69 19.17
CA TYR A 12 -0.37 15.30 18.11
C TYR A 12 -0.98 13.91 18.34
N ALA A 13 -0.77 13.31 19.51
CA ALA A 13 -1.34 12.03 19.88
C ALA A 13 -2.87 12.05 19.71
N GLY A 14 -3.42 11.07 18.98
CA GLY A 14 -4.85 10.97 18.69
C GLY A 14 -5.37 11.87 17.56
N SER A 15 -4.51 12.66 16.92
CA SER A 15 -4.90 13.46 15.73
C SER A 15 -4.84 12.63 14.43
N ALA A 16 -5.52 13.12 13.39
CA ALA A 16 -5.43 12.56 12.03
C ALA A 16 -3.97 12.51 11.51
N LEU A 17 -3.11 13.45 11.93
CA LEU A 17 -1.69 13.43 11.58
C LEU A 17 -0.95 12.26 12.25
N ALA A 18 -1.27 11.96 13.51
CA ALA A 18 -0.69 10.82 14.20
C ALA A 18 -1.17 9.49 13.59
N GLU A 19 -2.43 9.42 13.17
CA GLU A 19 -3.00 8.28 12.46
C GLU A 19 -2.33 8.05 11.10
N ALA A 20 -2.21 9.09 10.27
CA ALA A 20 -1.49 9.01 9.00
C ALA A 20 -0.02 8.58 9.19
N ASN A 21 0.66 9.08 10.23
CA ASN A 21 2.03 8.66 10.53
C ASN A 21 2.11 7.18 10.95
N ARG A 22 1.14 6.67 11.72
CA ARG A 22 1.05 5.23 12.07
C ARG A 22 0.81 4.38 10.83
N ALA A 23 -0.17 4.74 10.00
CA ALA A 23 -0.47 4.01 8.78
C ALA A 23 0.73 4.02 7.80
N ARG A 24 1.49 5.13 7.75
CA ARG A 24 2.73 5.18 6.97
C ARG A 24 3.81 4.26 7.54
N ALA A 25 3.93 4.15 8.86
CA ALA A 25 4.88 3.22 9.48
C ALA A 25 4.51 1.77 9.13
N VAL A 26 3.23 1.40 9.21
CA VAL A 26 2.74 0.08 8.76
C VAL A 26 3.08 -0.14 7.29
N GLY A 27 2.79 0.83 6.41
CA GLY A 27 3.11 0.72 4.98
C GLY A 27 4.59 0.48 4.69
N VAL A 28 5.49 1.12 5.45
CA VAL A 28 6.94 0.89 5.37
C VAL A 28 7.30 -0.52 5.84
N GLU A 29 6.75 -0.96 6.97
CA GLU A 29 7.00 -2.29 7.54
C GLU A 29 6.48 -3.43 6.67
N LEU A 30 5.39 -3.20 5.93
CA LEU A 30 4.88 -4.20 4.97
C LEU A 30 5.87 -4.48 3.85
N GLY A 31 6.71 -3.50 3.48
CA GLY A 31 7.71 -3.64 2.43
C GLY A 31 7.10 -4.15 1.12
N ALA A 32 5.88 -3.70 0.79
CA ALA A 32 5.16 -4.17 -0.39
C ALA A 32 5.93 -3.82 -1.67
N LEU A 33 5.97 -4.77 -2.61
CA LEU A 33 6.64 -4.58 -3.90
C LEU A 33 5.99 -3.45 -4.69
N LEU A 34 6.81 -2.72 -5.44
CA LEU A 34 6.38 -1.66 -6.34
C LEU A 34 6.36 -2.17 -7.79
N GLU A 35 5.76 -1.41 -8.70
CA GLU A 35 5.64 -1.77 -10.12
C GLU A 35 7.01 -2.11 -10.74
N ALA A 36 8.06 -1.38 -10.32
CA ALA A 36 9.44 -1.64 -10.72
C ALA A 36 9.96 -3.04 -10.32
N ASP A 37 9.35 -3.67 -9.32
CA ASP A 37 9.71 -4.99 -8.80
C ASP A 37 8.92 -6.14 -9.43
N THR A 38 8.17 -5.88 -10.51
CA THR A 38 7.36 -6.91 -11.19
C THR A 38 8.18 -8.14 -11.57
N GLU A 39 9.43 -7.96 -12.02
CA GLU A 39 10.30 -9.08 -12.39
C GLU A 39 10.67 -9.94 -11.18
N THR A 40 10.87 -9.34 -10.00
CA THR A 40 11.11 -10.06 -8.75
C THR A 40 9.97 -11.04 -8.47
N LEU A 41 8.73 -10.61 -8.68
CA LEU A 41 7.54 -11.45 -8.51
C LEU A 41 7.51 -12.62 -9.51
N ARG A 42 7.86 -12.36 -10.78
CA ARG A 42 7.92 -13.40 -11.84
C ARG A 42 9.00 -14.44 -11.59
N VAL A 43 10.20 -14.01 -11.17
CA VAL A 43 11.32 -14.91 -10.82
C VAL A 43 10.96 -15.81 -9.64
N ASN A 44 10.16 -15.32 -8.69
CA ASN A 44 9.65 -16.11 -7.56
C ASN A 44 8.42 -16.97 -7.90
N GLY A 45 8.09 -17.15 -9.20
CA GLY A 45 7.09 -18.11 -9.67
C GLY A 45 5.64 -17.61 -9.64
N TYR A 46 5.39 -16.35 -9.30
CA TYR A 46 4.05 -15.78 -9.34
C TYR A 46 3.67 -15.42 -10.79
N ARG A 47 2.68 -16.15 -11.33
CA ARG A 47 2.19 -15.99 -12.71
C ARG A 47 0.83 -15.32 -12.81
N GLN A 48 0.21 -15.04 -11.68
CA GLN A 48 -1.07 -14.35 -11.57
C GLN A 48 -1.07 -12.98 -12.27
N PRO A 49 -2.25 -12.46 -12.64
CA PRO A 49 -2.42 -11.08 -13.06
C PRO A 49 -1.94 -10.13 -11.96
N VAL A 50 -1.32 -9.02 -12.38
CA VAL A 50 -0.86 -7.96 -11.48
C VAL A 50 -1.31 -6.61 -12.01
N THR A 51 -1.68 -5.71 -11.12
CA THR A 51 -1.98 -4.30 -11.41
C THR A 51 -1.28 -3.41 -10.39
N THR A 52 -1.37 -2.10 -10.55
CA THR A 52 -0.94 -1.15 -9.51
C THR A 52 -2.08 -0.84 -8.55
N LEU A 53 -1.74 -0.34 -7.37
CA LEU A 53 -2.70 0.15 -6.39
C LEU A 53 -3.47 1.37 -6.93
N ASP A 54 -2.84 2.19 -7.77
CA ASP A 54 -3.51 3.29 -8.47
C ASP A 54 -4.60 2.80 -9.42
N ALA A 55 -4.33 1.72 -10.17
CA ALA A 55 -5.31 1.10 -11.06
C ALA A 55 -6.48 0.50 -10.29
N LEU A 56 -6.19 -0.15 -9.15
CA LEU A 56 -7.21 -0.66 -8.23
C LEU A 56 -8.06 0.48 -7.64
N TRP A 57 -7.44 1.58 -7.21
CA TRP A 57 -8.15 2.76 -6.69
C TRP A 57 -9.03 3.42 -7.76
N ALA A 58 -8.58 3.44 -9.02
CA ALA A 58 -9.36 3.91 -10.15
C ALA A 58 -10.45 2.92 -10.62
N ALA A 59 -10.42 1.67 -10.14
CA ALA A 59 -11.43 0.66 -10.46
C ALA A 59 -12.70 0.87 -9.62
N GLY A 60 -13.49 1.87 -10.00
CA GLY A 60 -14.87 2.01 -9.52
C GLY A 60 -15.83 1.02 -10.21
N PRO A 61 -17.10 0.94 -9.77
CA PRO A 61 -18.11 0.13 -10.44
C PRO A 61 -18.22 0.47 -11.94
N GLY A 62 -17.99 -0.51 -12.82
CA GLY A 62 -18.04 -0.33 -14.28
C GLY A 62 -16.77 0.24 -14.92
N SER A 63 -15.63 0.24 -14.22
CA SER A 63 -14.35 0.66 -14.78
C SER A 63 -13.81 -0.37 -15.78
N ASP A 64 -13.52 0.05 -17.02
CA ASP A 64 -12.92 -0.79 -18.09
C ASP A 64 -11.38 -0.80 -18.01
N ASN A 65 -10.84 -0.91 -16.79
CA ASN A 65 -9.40 -1.04 -16.57
C ASN A 65 -9.05 -2.47 -16.11
N ASP A 66 -7.75 -2.80 -16.11
CA ASP A 66 -7.29 -4.15 -15.76
C ASP A 66 -7.80 -4.61 -14.40
N ALA A 67 -7.77 -3.74 -13.39
CA ALA A 67 -8.23 -4.03 -12.04
C ALA A 67 -9.75 -4.25 -11.97
N GLY A 68 -10.55 -3.43 -12.68
CA GLY A 68 -12.00 -3.60 -12.81
C GLY A 68 -12.36 -4.97 -13.38
N ARG A 69 -11.66 -5.40 -14.44
CA ARG A 69 -11.83 -6.75 -15.00
C ARG A 69 -11.50 -7.86 -13.99
N GLN A 70 -10.45 -7.69 -13.18
CA GLN A 70 -10.11 -8.69 -12.15
C GLN A 70 -11.21 -8.77 -11.07
N ILE A 71 -11.79 -7.63 -10.67
CA ILE A 71 -12.90 -7.57 -9.72
C ILE A 71 -14.14 -8.25 -10.30
N ASP A 72 -14.48 -7.97 -11.56
CA ASP A 72 -15.62 -8.57 -12.25
C ASP A 72 -15.45 -10.09 -12.44
N GLU A 73 -14.21 -10.58 -12.57
CA GLU A 73 -13.87 -12.00 -12.57
C GLU A 73 -13.92 -12.65 -11.17
N GLY A 74 -14.20 -11.88 -10.12
CA GLY A 74 -14.29 -12.37 -8.73
C GLY A 74 -12.94 -12.67 -8.10
N ARG A 75 -11.85 -12.10 -8.62
CA ARG A 75 -10.50 -12.29 -8.07
C ARG A 75 -10.26 -11.39 -6.87
N GLU A 76 -9.51 -11.93 -5.93
CA GLU A 76 -9.16 -11.22 -4.69
C GLU A 76 -7.80 -10.50 -4.82
N PRO A 77 -7.70 -9.24 -4.36
CA PRO A 77 -6.46 -8.47 -4.37
C PRO A 77 -5.55 -8.78 -3.18
N TYR A 78 -4.25 -8.91 -3.44
CA TYR A 78 -3.20 -9.17 -2.45
C TYR A 78 -2.03 -8.19 -2.62
N LEU A 79 -1.49 -7.71 -1.51
CA LEU A 79 -0.15 -7.13 -1.47
C LEU A 79 0.90 -8.23 -1.49
N VAL A 80 2.06 -7.94 -2.08
CA VAL A 80 3.22 -8.83 -2.06
C VAL A 80 4.31 -8.19 -1.20
N CYS A 81 4.53 -8.71 0.00
CA CYS A 81 5.58 -8.26 0.92
C CYS A 81 6.95 -8.74 0.42
N GLY A 82 7.79 -7.80 -0.03
CA GLY A 82 9.08 -8.09 -0.66
C GLY A 82 10.07 -8.81 0.25
N GLU A 83 10.14 -8.43 1.53
CA GLU A 83 11.03 -9.10 2.49
C GLU A 83 10.62 -10.56 2.69
N ALA A 84 9.33 -10.82 2.94
CA ALA A 84 8.82 -12.17 3.10
C ALA A 84 9.00 -13.00 1.81
N LEU A 85 8.85 -12.38 0.64
CA LEU A 85 9.11 -13.03 -0.66
C LEU A 85 10.57 -13.46 -0.76
N SER A 86 11.50 -12.57 -0.42
CA SER A 86 12.95 -12.85 -0.49
C SER A 86 13.40 -13.98 0.44
N GLN A 87 12.65 -14.21 1.52
CA GLN A 87 12.90 -15.24 2.52
C GLN A 87 12.15 -16.55 2.23
N GLY A 88 11.41 -16.64 1.13
CA GLY A 88 10.59 -17.82 0.81
C GLY A 88 9.43 -18.06 1.79
N MET A 89 8.97 -17.01 2.47
CA MET A 89 7.88 -17.06 3.45
C MET A 89 6.52 -16.73 2.81
N HIS A 90 5.46 -16.76 3.61
CA HIS A 90 4.13 -16.29 3.22
C HIS A 90 4.15 -14.78 2.89
N ALA A 91 4.39 -14.47 1.62
CA ALA A 91 4.60 -13.11 1.13
C ALA A 91 3.31 -12.36 0.76
N LEU A 92 2.17 -13.04 0.74
CA LEU A 92 0.92 -12.42 0.34
C LEU A 92 0.10 -11.97 1.55
N LEU A 93 -0.38 -10.74 1.47
CA LEU A 93 -1.28 -10.16 2.46
C LEU A 93 -2.57 -9.72 1.78
N PRO A 94 -3.74 -10.23 2.19
CA PRO A 94 -5.02 -9.82 1.61
C PRO A 94 -5.26 -8.31 1.75
N VAL A 95 -5.79 -7.71 0.69
CA VAL A 95 -6.34 -6.35 0.72
C VAL A 95 -7.83 -6.45 1.01
N TRP A 96 -8.27 -5.91 2.15
CA TRP A 96 -9.68 -5.97 2.56
C TRP A 96 -10.49 -4.79 2.05
N ASP A 97 -9.87 -3.61 2.00
CA ASP A 97 -10.50 -2.39 1.51
C ASP A 97 -9.41 -1.36 1.14
N ILE A 98 -9.81 -0.32 0.41
CA ILE A 98 -8.96 0.80 0.02
C ILE A 98 -9.65 2.13 0.35
N GLY A 99 -8.86 3.13 0.73
CA GLY A 99 -9.36 4.47 1.00
C GLY A 99 -9.94 5.13 -0.26
N ILE A 100 -11.05 5.85 -0.09
CA ILE A 100 -11.73 6.58 -1.17
C ILE A 100 -10.96 7.83 -1.66
N GLU A 101 -10.00 8.32 -0.87
CA GLU A 101 -9.20 9.50 -1.18
C GLU A 101 -7.70 9.22 -1.11
N LYS A 102 -6.94 9.87 -2.01
CA LYS A 102 -5.47 9.89 -1.93
C LYS A 102 -5.01 10.86 -0.85
N THR A 103 -4.19 10.37 0.06
CA THR A 103 -3.57 11.19 1.11
C THR A 103 -2.28 11.82 0.61
N LYS A 104 -2.21 13.16 0.58
CA LYS A 104 -0.97 13.89 0.29
C LYS A 104 -0.14 14.04 1.56
N VAL A 105 1.05 13.44 1.57
CA VAL A 105 2.00 13.53 2.67
C VAL A 105 3.19 14.38 2.26
N ALA A 106 3.50 15.40 3.06
CA ALA A 106 4.67 16.24 2.85
C ALA A 106 5.97 15.42 2.98
N THR A 107 6.90 15.58 2.05
CA THR A 107 8.17 14.83 2.02
C THR A 107 9.29 15.52 2.80
N GLY A 108 8.97 16.61 3.53
CA GLY A 108 9.95 17.44 4.24
C GLY A 108 10.78 18.35 3.31
N LYS A 109 10.64 18.23 1.99
CA LYS A 109 11.18 19.19 1.00
C LYS A 109 10.22 20.38 0.87
N ARG A 110 10.76 21.59 0.67
CA ARG A 110 10.02 22.88 0.68
C ARG A 110 8.76 22.91 -0.22
N PHE A 111 8.71 22.11 -1.29
CA PHE A 111 7.56 21.96 -2.19
C PHE A 111 7.27 20.49 -2.55
N GLY A 112 7.72 19.54 -1.72
CA GLY A 112 7.57 18.12 -2.00
C GLY A 112 6.38 17.53 -1.26
N SER A 113 5.42 16.97 -1.99
CA SER A 113 4.41 16.06 -1.46
C SER A 113 4.41 14.77 -2.27
N ARG A 114 4.08 13.65 -1.63
CA ARG A 114 3.85 12.37 -2.30
C ARG A 114 2.45 11.91 -1.93
N GLU A 115 1.76 11.36 -2.91
CA GLU A 115 0.43 10.76 -2.72
C GLU A 115 0.58 9.33 -2.21
N TYR A 116 -0.36 8.95 -1.35
CA TYR A 116 -0.48 7.61 -0.79
C TYR A 116 -1.95 7.21 -0.82
N ILE A 117 -2.21 5.91 -0.92
CA ILE A 117 -3.54 5.32 -0.84
C ILE A 117 -3.59 4.50 0.45
N THR A 118 -4.64 4.67 1.24
CA THR A 118 -4.89 3.85 2.41
C THR A 118 -5.33 2.46 1.96
N VAL A 119 -4.74 1.42 2.53
CA VAL A 119 -5.08 0.02 2.27
C VAL A 119 -5.36 -0.66 3.60
N VAL A 120 -6.53 -1.25 3.73
CA VAL A 120 -6.94 -1.99 4.93
C VAL A 120 -6.45 -3.43 4.78
N THR A 121 -5.71 -3.89 5.78
CA THR A 121 -5.11 -5.23 5.79
C THR A 121 -5.29 -5.90 7.15
N GLY A 122 -5.00 -7.19 7.24
CA GLY A 122 -4.93 -7.90 8.52
C GLY A 122 -3.87 -7.41 9.50
N ARG A 123 -2.95 -6.53 9.07
CA ARG A 123 -1.96 -5.87 9.94
C ARG A 123 -2.35 -4.43 10.32
N GLY A 124 -3.57 -4.03 9.98
CA GLY A 124 -4.08 -2.67 10.15
C GLY A 124 -3.95 -1.84 8.87
N ASP A 125 -4.33 -0.56 9.00
CA ASP A 125 -4.34 0.38 7.89
C ASP A 125 -2.92 0.78 7.50
N ALA A 126 -2.63 0.69 6.21
CA ALA A 126 -1.34 1.02 5.64
C ALA A 126 -1.48 2.16 4.64
N LEU A 127 -0.59 3.15 4.69
CA LEU A 127 -0.43 4.13 3.61
C LEU A 127 0.63 3.63 2.65
N LEU A 128 0.21 3.26 1.44
CA LEU A 128 1.07 2.68 0.40
C LEU A 128 1.15 3.62 -0.80
N ALA A 129 2.24 3.48 -1.56
CA ALA A 129 2.46 4.30 -2.74
C ALA A 129 1.53 3.86 -3.89
N PRO A 130 1.07 4.75 -4.77
CA PRO A 130 0.16 4.38 -5.87
C PRO A 130 0.74 3.32 -6.82
N ASP A 131 2.07 3.28 -6.97
CA ASP A 131 2.82 2.30 -7.75
C ASP A 131 3.03 0.96 -7.04
N THR A 132 2.42 0.73 -5.87
CA THR A 132 2.48 -0.57 -5.19
C THR A 132 1.80 -1.65 -6.03
N LEU A 133 2.40 -2.83 -6.15
CA LEU A 133 1.84 -3.97 -6.88
C LEU A 133 0.70 -4.64 -6.11
N ILE A 134 -0.38 -4.92 -6.85
CA ILE A 134 -1.51 -5.75 -6.45
C ILE A 134 -1.47 -7.02 -7.28
N LEU A 135 -1.46 -8.17 -6.61
CA LEU A 135 -1.56 -9.49 -7.22
C LEU A 135 -2.98 -10.03 -7.05
N TRP A 136 -3.54 -10.59 -8.11
CA TRP A 136 -4.93 -11.06 -8.15
C TRP A 136 -5.01 -12.59 -8.09
N ARG A 137 -5.79 -13.15 -7.15
CA ARG A 137 -6.00 -14.59 -7.01
C ARG A 137 -7.43 -14.99 -7.32
#